data_AF-A0A5E6MEG0-F1
#
_entry.id   AF-A0A5E6MEG0-F1
#
_cell.length_a   1.000
_cell.length_b   1.000
_cell.length_c   1.000
_cell.angle_alpha   90.00
_cell.angle_beta   90.00
_cell.angle_gamma   90.00
#
_symmetry.space_group_name_H-M   'P 1'
#
loop_
_entity.id
_entity.type
_entity.pdbx_description
1 polymer ?
#
loop_
_entity_poly.entity_id
_entity_poly.type
_entity_poly.pdbx_seq_one_letter_code
_entity_poly.pdbx_strand_id
1 'polypeptide(L)'
;MGSSQRSHLESRLELVMEHLLYIAFLKRDPERDGQGWERTVKEDRRQIPRLLKKNPSLRHKWDEIIAETYEGARSRVIDKSEEMWEQKKLKQRLVEEDLPQSCPWDIHELLKQGLNFTREQLEERMQRMERPGFRM
;
A
#
# COMPACT_ATOMS: atom_id res chain seq x y z
N MET A 1 -3.31 -1.71 27.37
CA MET A 1 -3.14 -0.45 26.60
C MET A 1 -2.36 -0.61 25.29
N GLY A 2 -1.51 -1.64 25.09
CA GLY A 2 -0.75 -1.81 23.83
C GLY A 2 -1.56 -2.24 22.60
N SER A 3 -2.69 -2.95 22.78
CA SER A 3 -3.55 -3.42 21.68
C SER A 3 -4.10 -2.26 20.84
N SER A 4 -4.61 -1.20 21.48
CA SER A 4 -5.13 -0.02 20.76
C SER A 4 -4.08 0.71 19.92
N GLN A 5 -2.83 0.73 20.37
CA GLN A 5 -1.74 1.39 19.63
C GLN A 5 -1.29 0.57 18.43
N ARG A 6 -1.25 -0.76 18.57
CA ARG A 6 -1.02 -1.69 17.46
C ARG A 6 -2.12 -1.53 16.40
N SER A 7 -3.39 -1.61 16.80
CA SER A 7 -4.52 -1.43 15.87
C SER A 7 -4.51 -0.06 15.19
N HIS A 8 -4.14 1.02 15.90
CA HIS A 8 -4.04 2.34 15.28
C HIS A 8 -2.89 2.44 14.27
N LEU A 9 -1.77 1.73 14.50
CA LEU A 9 -0.68 1.63 13.53
C LEU A 9 -1.12 0.80 12.32
N GLU A 10 -1.75 -0.35 12.56
CA GLU A 10 -2.28 -1.25 11.53
C GLU A 10 -3.23 -0.51 10.58
N SER A 11 -4.25 0.16 11.12
CA SER A 11 -5.23 0.88 10.28
C SER A 11 -4.59 1.96 9.42
N ARG A 12 -3.54 2.65 9.92
CA ARG A 12 -2.83 3.66 9.12
C ARG A 12 -1.94 3.05 8.06
N LEU A 13 -1.30 1.92 8.35
CA LEU A 13 -0.49 1.21 7.36
C LEU A 13 -1.35 0.61 6.25
N GLU A 14 -2.47 -0.01 6.63
CA GLU A 14 -3.49 -0.50 5.69
C GLU A 14 -3.94 0.63 4.76
N LEU A 15 -4.32 1.80 5.31
CA LEU A 15 -4.70 2.98 4.52
C LEU A 15 -3.61 3.46 3.57
N VAL A 16 -2.35 3.51 4.03
CA VAL A 16 -1.22 3.92 3.18
C VAL A 16 -1.04 2.94 2.03
N MET A 17 -1.03 1.63 2.31
CA MET A 17 -0.83 0.60 1.29
C MET A 17 -2.00 0.53 0.31
N GLU A 18 -3.23 0.60 0.81
CA GLU A 18 -4.46 0.67 0.00
C GLU A 18 -4.39 1.83 -0.99
N HIS A 19 -4.07 3.04 -0.53
CA HIS A 19 -4.04 4.21 -1.40
C HIS A 19 -2.82 4.23 -2.33
N LEU A 20 -1.68 3.64 -1.93
CA LEU A 20 -0.57 3.43 -2.85
C LEU A 20 -0.94 2.46 -3.97
N LEU A 21 -1.69 1.40 -3.67
CA LEU A 21 -2.24 0.50 -4.68
C LEU A 21 -3.28 1.21 -5.57
N TYR A 22 -4.12 2.09 -5.02
CA TYR A 22 -5.01 2.92 -5.84
C TYR A 22 -4.25 3.80 -6.82
N ILE A 23 -3.19 4.45 -6.35
CA ILE A 23 -2.35 5.31 -7.18
C ILE A 23 -1.67 4.49 -8.29
N ALA A 24 -1.20 3.28 -7.98
CA ALA A 24 -0.50 2.44 -8.94
C ALA A 24 -1.45 1.81 -9.98
N PHE A 25 -2.60 1.28 -9.55
CA PHE A 25 -3.46 0.41 -10.38
C PHE A 25 -4.78 1.04 -10.82
N LEU A 26 -5.34 1.98 -10.04
CA LEU A 26 -6.66 2.56 -10.33
C LEU A 26 -6.58 3.98 -10.91
N LYS A 27 -5.43 4.65 -10.80
CA LYS A 27 -5.21 5.99 -11.36
C LYS A 27 -5.20 5.92 -12.89
N ARG A 28 -6.09 6.67 -13.54
CA ARG A 28 -6.17 6.72 -15.01
C ARG A 28 -5.51 7.95 -15.58
N ASP A 29 -5.83 9.11 -15.00
CA ASP A 29 -5.28 10.38 -15.39
C ASP A 29 -4.43 10.92 -14.23
N PRO A 30 -3.08 11.00 -14.38
CA PRO A 30 -2.20 11.53 -13.37
C PRO A 30 -2.56 12.94 -12.87
N GLU A 31 -3.15 13.76 -13.74
CA GLU A 31 -3.49 15.16 -13.46
C GLU A 31 -4.86 15.31 -12.80
N ARG A 32 -5.81 14.42 -13.13
CA ARG A 32 -7.22 14.55 -12.72
C ARG A 32 -7.64 13.59 -11.62
N ASP A 33 -6.98 12.44 -11.51
CA ASP A 33 -7.30 11.40 -10.55
C ASP A 33 -6.26 11.32 -9.42
N GLY A 34 -6.62 10.68 -8.31
CA GLY A 34 -5.67 10.30 -7.26
C GLY A 34 -5.13 11.43 -6.37
N GLN A 35 -5.40 12.70 -6.63
CA GLN A 35 -4.97 13.80 -5.72
C GLN A 35 -5.52 13.62 -4.30
N GLY A 36 -6.75 13.11 -4.17
CA GLY A 36 -7.35 12.76 -2.88
C GLY A 36 -6.58 11.62 -2.19
N TRP A 37 -6.21 10.60 -2.95
CA TRP A 37 -5.46 9.45 -2.46
C TRP A 37 -4.05 9.82 -2.03
N GLU A 38 -3.35 10.64 -2.82
CA GLU A 38 -2.03 11.16 -2.48
C GLU A 38 -2.05 12.01 -1.22
N ARG A 39 -3.13 12.78 -1.01
CA ARG A 39 -3.33 13.54 0.23
C ARG A 39 -3.49 12.63 1.44
N THR A 40 -4.29 11.56 1.33
CA THR A 40 -4.44 10.56 2.40
C THR A 40 -3.09 9.92 2.74
N VAL A 41 -2.36 9.42 1.73
CA VAL A 41 -1.03 8.84 1.91
C VAL A 41 -0.08 9.81 2.61
N LYS A 42 -0.07 11.08 2.19
CA LYS A 42 0.78 12.11 2.79
C LYS A 42 0.45 12.34 4.27
N GLU A 43 -0.83 12.39 4.62
CA GLU A 43 -1.25 12.60 6.01
C GLU A 43 -0.89 11.39 6.88
N ASP A 44 -1.21 10.17 6.47
CA ASP A 44 -0.93 8.97 7.27
C ASP A 44 0.58 8.72 7.41
N ARG A 45 1.37 8.93 6.35
CA ARG A 45 2.84 8.87 6.41
C ARG A 45 3.44 9.88 7.41
N ARG A 46 2.77 11.01 7.70
CA ARG A 46 3.21 11.96 8.74
C ARG A 46 2.87 11.49 10.15
N GLN A 47 1.78 10.75 10.31
CA GLN A 47 1.30 10.31 11.62
C GLN A 47 2.02 9.05 12.09
N ILE A 48 2.33 8.11 11.19
CA ILE A 48 2.97 6.84 11.55
C ILE A 48 4.29 7.02 12.34
N PRO A 49 5.25 7.88 11.95
CA PRO A 49 6.46 8.11 12.73
C PRO A 49 6.18 8.66 14.14
N ARG A 50 5.10 9.46 14.30
CA ARG A 50 4.69 10.02 15.60
C ARG A 50 4.16 8.92 16.52
N LEU A 51 3.43 7.96 15.98
CA LEU A 51 2.96 6.78 16.72
C LEU A 51 4.12 5.90 17.16
N LEU A 52 5.10 5.70 16.27
CA LEU A 52 6.30 4.93 16.60
C LEU A 52 7.20 5.58 17.64
N LYS A 53 7.27 6.92 17.65
CA LYS A 53 8.00 7.64 18.69
C LYS A 53 7.40 7.38 20.07
N LYS A 54 6.07 7.19 20.16
CA LYS A 54 5.37 6.85 21.40
C LYS A 54 5.53 5.36 21.75
N ASN A 55 5.68 4.49 20.76
CA ASN A 55 5.67 3.03 20.93
C ASN A 55 6.82 2.36 20.19
N PRO A 56 8.07 2.53 20.64
CA PRO A 56 9.24 2.03 19.94
C PRO A 56 9.29 0.50 19.85
N SER A 57 8.66 -0.23 20.78
CA SER A 57 8.59 -1.70 20.77
C SER A 57 7.84 -2.26 19.55
N LEU A 58 6.92 -1.49 18.96
CA LEU A 58 6.23 -1.88 17.74
C LEU A 58 7.19 -1.97 16.54
N ARG A 59 8.39 -1.36 16.63
CA ARG A 59 9.44 -1.46 15.60
C ARG A 59 9.89 -2.88 15.30
N HIS A 60 9.80 -3.78 16.27
CA HIS A 60 10.22 -5.18 16.08
C HIS A 60 9.15 -6.05 15.42
N LYS A 61 7.92 -5.56 15.26
CA LYS A 61 6.79 -6.31 14.70
C LYS A 61 6.38 -5.81 13.30
N TRP A 62 7.22 -5.02 12.65
CA TRP A 62 6.85 -4.35 11.40
C TRP A 62 6.58 -5.32 10.27
N ASP A 63 7.42 -6.31 10.09
CA ASP A 63 7.26 -7.25 8.98
C ASP A 63 5.97 -8.07 9.14
N GLU A 64 5.67 -8.50 10.37
CA GLU A 64 4.40 -9.15 10.73
C GLU A 64 3.20 -8.23 10.46
N ILE A 65 3.23 -7.01 10.99
CA ILE A 65 2.14 -6.03 10.84
C ILE A 65 1.94 -5.65 9.37
N ILE A 66 3.02 -5.43 8.61
CA ILE A 66 2.93 -5.10 7.18
C ILE A 66 2.30 -6.27 6.42
N ALA A 67 2.75 -7.51 6.65
CA ALA A 67 2.19 -8.66 5.97
C ALA A 67 0.69 -8.81 6.23
N GLU A 68 0.27 -8.76 7.51
CA GLU A 68 -1.13 -8.84 7.92
C GLU A 68 -1.98 -7.72 7.32
N THR A 69 -1.51 -6.47 7.40
CA THR A 69 -2.26 -5.30 6.91
C THR A 69 -2.26 -5.19 5.39
N TYR A 70 -1.28 -5.76 4.71
CA TYR A 70 -1.19 -5.74 3.26
C TYR A 70 -2.27 -6.62 2.61
N GLU A 71 -2.57 -7.79 3.19
CA GLU A 71 -3.67 -8.63 2.72
C GLU A 71 -5.01 -7.88 2.77
N GLY A 72 -5.30 -7.19 3.89
CA GLY A 72 -6.50 -6.35 4.01
C GLY A 72 -6.54 -5.22 2.97
N ALA A 73 -5.40 -4.55 2.74
CA ALA A 73 -5.29 -3.51 1.73
C ALA A 73 -5.55 -4.05 0.30
N ARG A 74 -5.09 -5.26 -0.04
CA ARG A 74 -5.36 -5.90 -1.34
C ARG A 74 -6.85 -6.13 -1.56
N SER A 75 -7.53 -6.72 -0.58
CA SER A 75 -8.98 -6.97 -0.67
C SER A 75 -9.77 -5.68 -0.88
N ARG A 76 -9.46 -4.61 -0.12
CA ARG A 76 -10.10 -3.29 -0.33
C ARG A 76 -9.87 -2.73 -1.72
N VAL A 77 -8.70 -2.99 -2.31
CA VAL A 77 -8.37 -2.52 -3.66
C VAL A 77 -9.16 -3.24 -4.73
N ILE A 78 -9.37 -4.53 -4.56
CA ILE A 78 -10.21 -5.33 -5.45
C ILE A 78 -11.65 -4.84 -5.37
N ASP A 79 -12.21 -4.69 -4.17
CA ASP A 79 -13.56 -4.15 -3.95
C ASP A 79 -13.72 -2.77 -4.61
N LYS A 80 -12.74 -1.89 -4.41
CA LYS A 80 -12.77 -0.55 -5.01
C LYS A 80 -12.72 -0.59 -6.53
N SER A 81 -11.92 -1.50 -7.08
CA SER A 81 -11.80 -1.67 -8.53
C SER A 81 -13.10 -2.15 -9.14
N GLU A 82 -13.86 -3.00 -8.43
CA GLU A 82 -15.18 -3.47 -8.85
C GLU A 82 -16.18 -2.32 -8.88
N GLU A 83 -16.28 -1.52 -7.79
CA GLU A 83 -17.12 -0.33 -7.76
C GLU A 83 -16.81 0.65 -8.91
N MET A 84 -15.51 0.89 -9.16
CA MET A 84 -15.08 1.81 -10.22
C MET A 84 -15.36 1.24 -11.62
N TRP A 85 -15.25 -0.07 -11.79
CA TRP A 85 -15.59 -0.75 -13.04
C TRP A 85 -17.10 -0.67 -13.33
N GLU A 86 -17.96 -0.93 -12.34
CA GLU A 86 -19.42 -0.76 -12.46
C GLU A 86 -19.82 0.66 -12.85
N GLN A 87 -19.12 1.66 -12.28
CA GLN A 87 -19.28 3.07 -12.62
C GLN A 87 -18.68 3.45 -13.99
N LYS A 88 -18.17 2.48 -14.75
CA LYS A 88 -17.49 2.67 -16.05
C LYS A 88 -16.28 3.62 -15.95
N LYS A 89 -15.69 3.72 -14.75
CA LYS A 89 -14.47 4.46 -14.51
C LYS A 89 -13.24 3.60 -14.80
N LEU A 90 -13.34 2.28 -14.79
CA LEU A 90 -12.25 1.39 -15.23
C LEU A 90 -12.70 0.56 -16.43
N LYS A 91 -11.72 0.13 -17.24
CA LYS A 91 -11.97 -0.78 -18.37
C LYS A 91 -12.26 -2.21 -17.89
N GLN A 92 -11.65 -2.60 -16.78
CA GLN A 92 -11.80 -3.89 -16.12
C GLN A 92 -11.64 -3.72 -14.61
N ARG A 93 -12.25 -4.62 -13.83
CA ARG A 93 -11.92 -4.78 -12.40
C ARG A 93 -10.58 -5.49 -12.24
N LEU A 94 -9.96 -5.31 -11.08
CA LEU A 94 -8.77 -6.05 -10.68
C LEU A 94 -9.18 -7.38 -10.04
N VAL A 95 -8.29 -8.37 -10.12
CA VAL A 95 -8.36 -9.63 -9.39
C VAL A 95 -7.15 -9.80 -8.48
N GLU A 96 -7.16 -10.83 -7.63
CA GLU A 96 -6.06 -11.14 -6.70
C GLU A 96 -4.71 -11.22 -7.40
N GLU A 97 -4.67 -11.80 -8.62
CA GLU A 97 -3.46 -12.00 -9.42
C GLU A 97 -2.92 -10.71 -10.06
N ASP A 98 -3.74 -9.66 -10.20
CA ASP A 98 -3.27 -8.35 -10.68
C ASP A 98 -2.41 -7.63 -9.63
N LEU A 99 -2.58 -7.98 -8.35
CA LEU A 99 -1.90 -7.34 -7.24
C LEU A 99 -0.67 -8.17 -6.79
N PRO A 100 0.41 -7.51 -6.33
CA PRO A 100 1.53 -8.21 -5.73
C PRO A 100 1.06 -9.11 -4.57
N GLN A 101 1.54 -10.36 -4.52
CA GLN A 101 1.15 -11.32 -3.47
C GLN A 101 1.76 -10.97 -2.10
N SER A 102 2.94 -10.35 -2.10
CA SER A 102 3.61 -9.83 -0.91
C SER A 102 3.77 -8.31 -1.02
N CYS A 103 3.83 -7.61 0.12
CA CYS A 103 4.02 -6.18 0.14
C CYS A 103 5.26 -5.79 -0.68
N PRO A 104 5.13 -4.96 -1.73
CA PRO A 104 6.25 -4.63 -2.60
C PRO A 104 7.16 -3.54 -2.01
N TRP A 105 6.74 -2.93 -0.90
CA TRP A 105 7.44 -1.83 -0.23
C TRP A 105 8.11 -2.29 1.05
N ASP A 106 9.31 -1.79 1.29
CA ASP A 106 9.88 -1.82 2.63
C ASP A 106 9.32 -0.70 3.52
N ILE A 107 9.64 -0.77 4.83
CA ILE A 107 9.22 0.24 5.81
C ILE A 107 9.70 1.65 5.45
N HIS A 108 10.90 1.81 4.89
CA HIS A 108 11.44 3.11 4.53
C HIS A 108 10.66 3.71 3.36
N GLU A 109 10.31 2.90 2.37
CA GLU A 109 9.48 3.25 1.22
C GLU A 109 8.05 3.60 1.64
N LEU A 110 7.44 2.80 2.54
CA LEU A 110 6.11 3.08 3.09
C LEU A 110 6.05 4.42 3.80
N LEU A 111 7.12 4.84 4.47
CA LEU A 111 7.18 6.11 5.21
C LEU A 111 7.70 7.30 4.38
N LYS A 112 8.29 7.05 3.20
CA LYS A 112 8.92 8.09 2.38
C LYS A 112 7.88 9.01 1.76
N GLN A 113 7.95 10.30 2.10
CA GLN A 113 7.05 11.32 1.58
C GLN A 113 7.22 11.47 0.07
N GLY A 114 6.09 11.55 -0.66
CA GLY A 114 6.07 11.74 -2.11
C GLY A 114 6.55 10.54 -2.93
N LEU A 115 6.88 9.41 -2.30
CA LEU A 115 7.23 8.19 -3.02
C LEU A 115 5.97 7.44 -3.43
N ASN A 116 5.71 7.37 -4.73
CA ASN A 116 4.66 6.56 -5.32
C ASN A 116 5.28 5.72 -6.45
N PHE A 117 4.66 4.60 -6.78
CA PHE A 117 5.06 3.75 -7.89
C PHE A 117 3.91 3.60 -8.87
N THR A 118 4.24 3.49 -10.16
CA THR A 118 3.27 3.09 -11.18
C THR A 118 3.04 1.57 -11.14
N ARG A 119 1.95 1.10 -11.74
CA ARG A 119 1.71 -0.34 -11.96
C ARG A 119 2.92 -1.03 -12.57
N GLU A 120 3.45 -0.47 -13.67
CA GLU A 120 4.61 -1.01 -14.40
C GLU A 120 5.85 -1.15 -13.49
N GLN A 121 6.14 -0.14 -12.66
CA GLN A 121 7.29 -0.18 -11.74
C GLN A 121 7.13 -1.29 -10.67
N LEU A 122 5.92 -1.53 -10.19
CA LEU A 122 5.65 -2.59 -9.23
C LEU A 122 5.74 -3.97 -9.89
N GLU A 123 5.18 -4.13 -11.08
CA GLU A 123 5.25 -5.36 -11.87
C GLU A 123 6.70 -5.74 -12.19
N GLU A 124 7.52 -4.78 -12.66
CA GLU A 124 8.95 -4.98 -12.90
C GLU A 124 9.70 -5.42 -11.63
N ARG A 125 9.35 -4.82 -10.49
CA ARG A 125 9.97 -5.17 -9.21
C ARG A 125 9.62 -6.60 -8.80
N MET A 126 8.37 -7.03 -8.99
CA MET A 126 7.96 -8.40 -8.67
C MET A 126 8.70 -9.40 -9.55
N GLN A 127 8.76 -9.13 -10.86
CA GLN A 127 9.50 -9.99 -11.80
C GLN A 127 10.98 -10.11 -11.45
N ARG A 128 11.62 -9.06 -10.91
CA ARG A 128 13.03 -9.12 -10.47
C ARG A 128 13.22 -9.97 -9.23
N MET A 129 12.28 -9.94 -8.30
CA MET A 129 12.35 -10.75 -7.07
C MET A 129 12.07 -12.24 -7.33
N GLU A 130 11.30 -12.56 -8.37
CA GLU A 130 11.00 -13.94 -8.78
C GLU A 130 12.11 -14.61 -9.59
N ARG A 131 13.10 -13.86 -10.11
CA ARG A 131 14.20 -14.45 -10.89
C ARG A 131 15.17 -15.22 -9.99
N PRO A 132 15.30 -16.56 -10.12
CA PRO A 132 16.28 -17.32 -9.39
C PRO A 132 17.66 -17.05 -9.99
N GLY A 133 18.40 -16.10 -9.41
CA GLY A 133 19.73 -15.76 -9.93
C GLY A 133 20.51 -14.65 -9.22
N PHE A 134 19.98 -14.03 -8.17
CA PHE A 134 20.69 -13.00 -7.41
C PHE A 134 20.91 -13.42 -5.95
N ARG A 135 21.53 -14.59 -5.76
CA ARG A 135 22.37 -14.85 -4.59
C ARG A 135 23.82 -14.70 -5.06
N MET A 136 24.44 -13.57 -4.74
CA MET A 136 25.89 -13.48 -4.57
C MET A 136 26.16 -13.30 -3.09
#